data_AF-A0A524L0Z6-F1
#
_entry.id   AF-A0A524L0Z6-F1
#
_cell.length_a   1.000
_cell.length_b   1.000
_cell.length_c   1.000
_cell.angle_alpha   90.00
_cell.angle_beta   90.00
_cell.angle_gamma   90.00
#
_symmetry.space_group_name_H-M   'P 1'
#
loop_
_entity.id
_entity.type
_entity.pdbx_description
1 polymer ?
#
loop_
_entity_poly.entity_id
_entity_poly.type
_entity_poly.pdbx_seq_one_letter_code
_entity_poly.pdbx_strand_id
1 'polypeptide(L)' 'HYTCPLKPRNLSGRTGRGDTCFSAYITERLDKDIESALLFASALVSLKMERPGPFTGTRDEVKDYIKKHY' A
#
# COMPACT_ATOMS: atom_id res chain seq x y z
N HIS A 1 4.07 -9.89 16.94
CA HIS A 1 4.59 -8.64 16.33
C HIS A 1 4.21 -8.70 14.85
N TYR A 2 3.46 -7.72 14.32
CA TYR A 2 2.96 -7.74 12.93
C TYR A 2 3.74 -6.75 12.07
N THR A 3 4.29 -7.22 10.94
CA THR A 3 5.03 -6.39 9.97
C THR A 3 4.84 -6.92 8.57
N CYS A 4 4.79 -6.03 7.58
CA CYS A 4 4.80 -6.39 6.16
C CYS A 4 5.80 -5.47 5.42
N PRO A 5 6.81 -6.02 4.73
CA PRO A 5 7.85 -5.20 4.10
C PRO A 5 7.27 -4.36 2.95
N LEU A 6 7.80 -3.15 2.76
CA LEU A 6 7.49 -2.36 1.56
C LEU A 6 8.35 -2.85 0.40
N LYS A 7 7.75 -3.00 -0.79
CA LYS A 7 8.42 -3.52 -1.99
C LYS A 7 8.38 -2.55 -3.19
N PRO A 8 8.55 -1.23 -3.03
CA PRO A 8 8.49 -0.29 -4.15
C PRO A 8 9.64 -0.54 -5.13
N ARG A 9 9.35 -0.46 -6.44
CA ARG A 9 10.36 -0.61 -7.50
C ARG A 9 11.27 0.61 -7.64
N ASN A 10 10.80 1.78 -7.21
CA ASN A 10 11.56 3.03 -7.11
C ASN A 10 10.93 3.95 -6.04
N LEU A 11 11.58 5.08 -5.74
CA LEU A 11 11.15 6.00 -4.68
C LEU A 11 10.79 7.41 -5.20
N SER A 12 10.54 7.57 -6.49
CA SER A 12 10.26 8.88 -7.11
C SER A 12 9.01 9.57 -6.52
N GLY A 13 8.07 8.78 -5.98
CA GLY A 13 6.84 9.22 -5.35
C GLY A 13 6.83 9.17 -3.82
N ARG A 14 7.97 9.32 -3.13
CA ARG A 14 8.04 9.13 -1.67
C ARG A 14 7.13 10.06 -0.84
N THR A 15 6.96 11.32 -1.24
CA THR A 15 6.21 12.34 -0.47
C THR A 15 4.73 12.01 -0.35
N GLY A 16 4.18 11.97 0.87
CA GLY A 16 2.78 11.57 1.14
C GLY A 16 2.57 10.05 1.31
N ARG A 17 3.64 9.26 1.42
CA ARG A 17 3.56 7.81 1.68
C ARG A 17 2.91 7.47 3.03
N GLY A 18 3.10 8.33 4.03
CA GLY A 18 2.56 8.12 5.37
C GLY A 18 1.04 8.17 5.36
N ASP A 19 0.49 9.27 4.83
CA ASP A 19 -0.95 9.47 4.68
C ASP A 19 -1.58 8.32 3.88
N THR A 20 -0.97 7.99 2.74
CA THR A 20 -1.39 6.87 1.90
C THR A 20 -1.45 5.53 2.66
N CYS A 21 -0.38 5.21 3.40
CA CYS A 21 -0.29 3.96 4.17
C CYS A 21 -1.32 3.91 5.30
N PHE A 22 -1.41 4.97 6.10
CA PHE A 22 -2.33 5.02 7.24
C PHE A 22 -3.77 5.03 6.78
N SER A 23 -4.14 5.83 5.78
CA SER A 23 -5.50 5.82 5.21
C SER A 23 -5.86 4.44 4.68
N ALA A 24 -4.97 3.77 3.95
CA ALA A 24 -5.21 2.41 3.47
C ALA A 24 -5.42 1.43 4.64
N TYR A 25 -4.52 1.42 5.63
CA TYR A 25 -4.60 0.50 6.76
C TYR A 25 -5.88 0.69 7.58
N ILE A 26 -6.25 1.92 7.95
CA ILE A 26 -7.46 2.17 8.73
C ILE A 26 -8.73 1.82 7.94
N THR A 27 -8.75 2.07 6.63
CA THR A 27 -9.88 1.69 5.76
C THR A 27 -10.03 0.17 5.69
N GLU A 28 -8.94 -0.57 5.49
CA GLU A 28 -9.01 -2.04 5.49
C GLU A 28 -9.39 -2.61 6.86
N ARG A 29 -8.94 -1.98 7.95
CA ARG A 29 -9.26 -2.44 9.30
C ARG A 29 -10.74 -2.30 9.69
N LEU A 30 -11.57 -1.65 8.86
CA LEU A 30 -13.02 -1.62 9.07
C LEU A 30 -13.63 -3.03 8.96
N ASP A 31 -13.12 -3.89 8.08
CA ASP A 31 -13.68 -5.23 7.84
C ASP A 31 -12.65 -6.35 7.66
N LYS A 32 -11.35 -6.04 7.57
CA LYS A 32 -10.26 -7.02 7.43
C LYS A 32 -9.47 -7.21 8.71
N ASP A 33 -8.90 -8.39 8.89
CA ASP A 33 -7.96 -8.68 9.98
C ASP A 33 -6.62 -7.92 9.82
N ILE A 34 -5.76 -7.99 10.84
CA ILE A 34 -4.50 -7.23 10.87
C ILE A 34 -3.59 -7.60 9.71
N GLU A 35 -3.45 -8.90 9.38
CA GLU A 35 -2.51 -9.35 8.34
C GLU A 35 -2.96 -8.91 6.95
N SER A 36 -4.24 -9.10 6.62
CA SER A 36 -4.81 -8.66 5.34
C SER A 36 -4.75 -7.14 5.17
N ALA A 37 -5.11 -6.38 6.22
CA ALA A 37 -5.05 -4.92 6.18
C ALA A 37 -3.61 -4.41 6.02
N LEU A 38 -2.66 -5.02 6.73
CA LEU A 38 -1.26 -4.66 6.67
C LEU A 38 -0.65 -4.97 5.30
N LEU A 39 -0.97 -6.14 4.73
CA LEU A 39 -0.56 -6.51 3.37
C LEU A 39 -1.05 -5.51 2.34
N PHE A 40 -2.34 -5.16 2.38
CA PHE A 40 -2.92 -4.22 1.43
C PHE A 40 -2.33 -2.81 1.57
N ALA A 41 -2.18 -2.30 2.79
CA ALA A 41 -1.57 -1.00 3.03
C ALA A 41 -0.10 -0.94 2.55
N SER A 42 0.68 -1.99 2.84
CA SER A 42 2.07 -2.11 2.38
C SER A 42 2.18 -2.19 0.86
N ALA A 43 1.30 -2.93 0.19
CA ALA A 43 1.29 -3.00 -1.26
C ALA A 43 0.86 -1.66 -1.90
N LEU A 44 -0.19 -1.03 -1.38
CA LEU A 44 -0.70 0.25 -1.88
C LEU A 44 0.36 1.34 -1.76
N VAL A 45 0.99 1.48 -0.59
CA VAL A 45 2.03 2.50 -0.42
C VAL A 45 3.27 2.20 -1.25
N SER A 46 3.61 0.92 -1.45
CA SER A 46 4.72 0.51 -2.34
C SER A 46 4.46 0.95 -3.78
N LEU A 47 3.27 0.67 -4.31
CA LEU A 47 2.86 1.12 -5.65
C LEU A 47 2.82 2.65 -5.76
N LYS A 48 2.27 3.32 -4.74
CA LYS A 48 2.20 4.79 -4.67
C LYS A 48 3.59 5.42 -4.71
N MET A 49 4.58 4.84 -4.05
CA MET A 49 5.94 5.41 -4.01
C MET A 49 6.65 5.40 -5.36
N GLU A 50 6.12 4.72 -6.36
CA GLU A 50 6.73 4.61 -7.69
C GLU A 50 6.34 5.74 -8.65
N ARG A 51 5.35 6.57 -8.28
CA ARG A 51 4.85 7.69 -9.09
C ARG A 51 4.72 8.97 -8.24
N PRO A 52 5.21 10.14 -8.69
CA PRO A 52 5.00 11.40 -8.00
C PRO A 52 3.51 11.76 -7.83
N GLY A 53 3.19 12.48 -6.76
CA GLY A 53 1.83 12.95 -6.47
C GLY A 53 1.01 12.00 -5.59
N PRO A 54 -0.29 12.29 -5.41
CA PRO A 54 -1.21 11.44 -4.67
C PRO A 54 -1.44 10.10 -5.40
N PHE A 55 -1.85 9.07 -4.67
CA PHE A 55 -2.27 7.82 -5.29
C PHE A 55 -3.58 8.04 -6.07
N THR A 56 -3.57 7.75 -7.36
CA THR A 56 -4.74 7.84 -8.26
C THR A 56 -5.13 6.49 -8.86
N GLY A 57 -4.53 5.40 -8.36
CA GLY A 57 -4.81 4.05 -8.82
C GLY A 57 -6.06 3.44 -8.20
N THR A 58 -6.38 2.23 -8.63
CA THR A 58 -7.55 1.46 -8.22
C THR A 58 -7.20 0.38 -7.21
N ARG A 59 -8.22 -0.15 -6.53
CA ARG A 59 -8.07 -1.28 -5.61
C ARG A 59 -7.57 -2.54 -6.33
N ASP A 60 -7.96 -2.75 -7.58
CA ASP A 60 -7.53 -3.92 -8.35
C ASP A 60 -6.06 -3.82 -8.79
N GLU A 61 -5.57 -2.61 -9.11
CA GLU A 61 -4.13 -2.41 -9.32
C GLU A 61 -3.30 -2.76 -8.06
N VAL A 62 -3.81 -2.45 -6.87
CA VAL A 62 -3.16 -2.86 -5.62
C VAL A 62 -3.20 -4.38 -5.44
N LYS A 63 -4.34 -5.04 -5.71
CA LYS A 63 -4.43 -6.51 -5.65
C LYS A 63 -3.51 -7.20 -6.64
N ASP A 64 -3.37 -6.64 -7.85
CA ASP A 64 -2.46 -7.16 -8.85
C ASP A 64 -1.00 -6.94 -8.45
N TYR A 65 -0.71 -5.83 -7.76
CA TYR A 65 0.60 -5.59 -7.16
C TYR A 65 0.91 -6.61 -6.06
N ILE A 66 -0.07 -6.93 -5.19
CA ILE A 66 0.04 -7.99 -4.19
C ILE A 66 0.40 -9.31 -4.88
N LYS A 67 -0.41 -9.79 -5.83
CA LYS A 67 -0.16 -11.06 -6.54
C LYS A 67 1.23 -11.16 -7.18
N LYS A 68 1.79 -10.05 -7.64
CA LYS A 68 3.08 -10.01 -8.34
C LYS A 68 4.28 -9.89 -7.42
N HIS A 69 4.09 -9.32 -6.22
CA HIS A 69 5.20 -8.88 -5.40
C HIS A 69 5.14 -9.35 -3.94
N TYR A 70 4.01 -9.87 -3.45
CA TYR A 70 3.79 -10.32 -2.08
C TYR A 70 3.32 -11.77 -2.04
#